data_AF-A0A3D0X7V4-F1
#
_entry.id   AF-A0A3D0X7V4-F1
#
_cell.length_a   1.000
_cell.length_b   1.000
_cell.length_c   1.000
_cell.angle_alpha   90.00
_cell.angle_beta   90.00
_cell.angle_gamma   90.00
#
_symmetry.space_group_name_H-M   'P 1'
#
loop_
_entity.id
_entity.type
_entity.pdbx_description
1 polymer ?
#
loop_
_entity_poly.entity_id
_entity_poly.type
_entity_poly.pdbx_seq_one_letter_code
_entity_poly.pdbx_strand_id
1 'polypeptide(L)'
;MSKERTVINPLFITGQDKELLESLKSNHELVATLEDGILDGGFGEKIARFYRADKMKVLNFGLPKNFYDRYDYEVLAKENHLTAEQIAEDVLNTLGK
;
A
#
# COMPACT_ATOMS: atom_id res chain seq x y z
N MET A 1 -24.00 4.94 1.94
CA MET A 1 -23.10 5.75 1.09
C MET A 1 -22.03 4.82 0.53
N SER A 2 -21.98 4.65 -0.79
CA SER A 2 -20.84 4.01 -1.45
C SER A 2 -19.61 4.89 -1.20
N LYS A 3 -18.52 4.35 -0.67
CA LYS A 3 -17.25 5.10 -0.55
C LYS A 3 -16.48 4.90 -1.86
N GLU A 4 -16.26 5.98 -2.59
CA GLU A 4 -15.42 5.95 -3.78
C GLU A 4 -13.99 5.56 -3.41
N ARG A 5 -13.35 4.79 -4.27
CA ARG A 5 -11.95 4.38 -4.12
C ARG A 5 -11.20 4.74 -5.39
N THR A 6 -10.08 5.44 -5.21
CA THR A 6 -9.17 5.78 -6.30
C THR A 6 -8.13 4.66 -6.43
N VAL A 7 -7.96 4.13 -7.63
CA VAL A 7 -6.90 3.17 -7.96
C VAL A 7 -5.91 3.86 -8.89
N ILE A 8 -4.63 3.82 -8.53
CA ILE A 8 -3.56 4.51 -9.24
C ILE A 8 -2.52 3.46 -9.63
N ASN A 9 -2.12 3.46 -10.91
CA ASN A 9 -0.92 2.77 -11.36
C ASN A 9 0.26 3.75 -11.30
N PRO A 10 1.26 3.55 -10.40
CA PRO A 10 2.32 4.53 -10.18
C PRO A 10 3.36 4.62 -11.31
N LEU A 11 3.33 3.72 -12.31
CA LEU A 11 4.19 3.65 -13.51
C LEU A 11 5.71 3.53 -13.29
N PHE A 12 6.29 4.14 -12.25
CA PHE A 12 7.71 4.15 -11.92
C PHE A 12 7.96 4.11 -10.41
N ILE A 13 8.97 3.36 -10.00
CA ILE A 13 9.29 3.10 -8.58
C ILE A 13 10.37 4.04 -7.99
N THR A 14 11.13 4.71 -8.86
CA THR A 14 12.33 5.45 -8.44
C THR A 14 12.01 6.79 -7.79
N GLY A 15 10.98 7.49 -8.27
CA GLY A 15 10.55 8.81 -7.79
C GLY A 15 9.17 8.81 -7.12
N GLN A 16 8.62 10.00 -6.93
CA GLN A 16 7.28 10.24 -6.40
C GLN A 16 6.61 11.32 -7.24
N ASP A 17 5.38 11.07 -7.69
CA ASP A 17 4.52 12.12 -8.19
C ASP A 17 3.94 12.90 -7.00
N LYS A 18 4.68 13.91 -6.55
CA LYS A 18 4.32 14.68 -5.34
C LYS A 18 3.05 15.50 -5.53
N GLU A 19 2.77 15.97 -6.74
CA GLU A 19 1.55 16.72 -7.04
C GLU A 19 0.33 15.82 -6.89
N LEU A 20 0.39 14.61 -7.46
CA LEU A 20 -0.63 13.60 -7.25
C LEU A 20 -0.81 13.27 -5.77
N LEU A 21 0.27 12.95 -5.05
CA LEU A 21 0.19 12.61 -3.62
C LEU A 21 -0.39 13.77 -2.78
N GLU A 22 -0.04 15.02 -3.06
CA GLU A 22 -0.64 16.16 -2.37
C GLU A 22 -2.14 16.27 -2.66
N SER A 23 -2.55 16.05 -3.91
CA SER A 23 -3.96 16.13 -4.31
C SER A 23 -4.86 15.12 -3.57
N LEU A 24 -4.33 13.93 -3.24
CA LEU A 24 -5.08 12.87 -2.58
C LEU A 24 -5.54 13.26 -1.17
N LYS A 25 -4.80 14.11 -0.47
CA LYS A 25 -5.10 14.57 0.90
C LYS A 25 -6.45 15.27 1.02
N SER A 26 -6.96 15.85 -0.07
CA SER A 26 -8.23 16.56 -0.07
C SER A 26 -9.44 15.66 0.20
N ASN A 27 -9.38 14.41 -0.27
CA ASN A 27 -10.54 13.50 -0.32
C ASN A 27 -10.24 12.08 0.20
N HIS A 28 -9.01 11.80 0.64
CA HIS A 28 -8.62 10.48 1.13
C HIS A 28 -8.04 10.59 2.54
N GLU A 29 -8.41 9.62 3.39
CA GLU A 29 -7.89 9.48 4.76
C GLU A 29 -6.78 8.42 4.84
N LEU A 30 -6.65 7.59 3.80
CA LEU A 30 -5.73 6.46 3.74
C LEU A 30 -5.23 6.21 2.31
N VAL A 31 -3.93 5.97 2.19
CA VAL A 31 -3.29 5.43 0.99
C VAL A 31 -2.77 4.02 1.29
N ALA A 32 -3.08 3.07 0.40
CA ALA A 32 -2.54 1.73 0.43
C ALA A 32 -1.60 1.55 -0.77
N THR A 33 -0.36 1.11 -0.54
CA THR A 33 0.56 0.74 -1.62
C THR A 33 0.60 -0.77 -1.74
N LEU A 34 0.55 -1.29 -2.96
CA LEU A 34 0.70 -2.71 -3.25
C LEU A 34 1.96 -2.88 -4.10
N GLU A 35 2.91 -3.67 -3.62
CA GLU A 35 4.13 -4.01 -4.34
C GLU A 35 4.41 -5.51 -4.29
N ASP A 36 4.74 -6.11 -5.44
CA ASP A 36 5.38 -7.43 -5.50
C ASP A 36 6.89 -7.26 -5.27
N GLY A 37 7.20 -6.76 -4.07
CA GLY A 37 8.51 -6.26 -3.70
C GLY A 37 8.71 -6.32 -2.19
N ILE A 38 9.94 -6.07 -1.77
CA ILE A 38 10.31 -6.08 -0.36
C ILE A 38 9.91 -4.74 0.27
N LEU A 39 9.23 -4.79 1.42
CA LEU A 39 8.81 -3.62 2.18
C LEU A 39 10.00 -2.76 2.64
N ASP A 40 11.05 -3.40 3.16
CA ASP A 40 12.28 -2.73 3.61
C ASP A 40 12.95 -1.99 2.45
N GLY A 41 12.92 -0.66 2.49
CA GLY A 41 13.42 0.21 1.42
C GLY A 41 12.56 0.27 0.16
N GLY A 42 11.37 -0.35 0.20
CA GLY A 42 10.46 -0.52 -0.93
C GLY A 42 9.76 0.76 -1.39
N PHE A 43 8.80 0.58 -2.31
CA PHE A 43 7.96 1.65 -2.81
C PHE A 43 7.08 2.22 -1.70
N GLY A 44 6.46 1.35 -0.88
CA GLY A 44 5.58 1.75 0.19
C GLY A 44 6.24 2.70 1.20
N GLU A 45 7.48 2.42 1.60
CA GLU A 45 8.24 3.29 2.51
C GLU A 45 8.49 4.68 1.93
N LYS A 46 8.73 4.79 0.62
CA LYS A 46 8.88 6.09 -0.04
C LYS A 46 7.58 6.89 0.06
N ILE A 47 6.43 6.26 -0.15
CA ILE A 47 5.11 6.90 -0.01
C ILE A 47 4.82 7.25 1.44
N ALA A 48 5.09 6.35 2.39
CA ALA A 48 4.94 6.62 3.82
C ALA A 48 5.80 7.82 4.27
N ARG A 49 7.03 7.93 3.77
CA ARG A 49 7.92 9.07 4.06
C ARG A 49 7.37 10.41 3.56
N PHE A 50 6.63 10.42 2.45
CA PHE A 50 5.96 11.62 1.95
C PHE A 50 4.92 12.11 2.96
N TYR A 51 4.08 11.20 3.46
CA TYR A 51 3.00 11.50 4.41
C TYR A 51 3.39 11.50 5.90
N ARG A 52 4.67 11.35 6.25
CA ARG A 52 5.15 11.13 7.64
C ARG A 52 4.65 12.13 8.71
N ALA A 53 4.31 13.36 8.32
CA ALA A 53 3.84 14.42 9.22
C ALA A 53 2.37 14.80 8.95
N ASP A 54 1.69 14.06 8.07
CA ASP A 54 0.30 14.25 7.69
C ASP A 54 -0.63 13.37 8.55
N LYS A 55 -1.93 13.61 8.47
CA LYS A 55 -2.95 12.74 9.08
C LYS A 55 -3.29 11.53 8.19
N MET A 56 -2.87 11.56 6.93
CA MET A 56 -3.01 10.46 5.98
C MET A 56 -2.44 9.16 6.56
N LYS A 57 -3.29 8.15 6.70
CA LYS A 57 -2.87 6.81 7.08
C LYS A 57 -2.19 6.16 5.88
N VAL A 58 -1.13 5.39 6.11
CA VAL A 58 -0.43 4.68 5.04
C VAL A 58 -0.32 3.21 5.41
N LEU A 59 -0.80 2.34 4.54
CA LEU A 59 -0.62 0.89 4.62
C LEU A 59 0.27 0.45 3.45
N ASN A 60 1.28 -0.36 3.75
CA ASN A 60 2.20 -0.88 2.75
C ASN A 60 2.03 -2.40 2.68
N PHE A 61 1.61 -2.90 1.53
CA PHE A 61 1.46 -4.32 1.24
C PHE A 61 2.59 -4.76 0.32
N GLY A 62 3.38 -5.70 0.80
CA GLY A 62 4.52 -6.28 0.10
C GLY A 62 5.09 -7.42 0.93
N LEU A 63 6.25 -7.92 0.52
CA LEU A 63 6.90 -9.04 1.17
C LEU A 63 7.90 -8.55 2.24
N PRO A 64 8.06 -9.25 3.37
CA PRO A 64 9.18 -9.03 4.26
C PRO A 64 10.49 -9.39 3.58
N LYS A 65 11.60 -8.83 4.07
CA LYS A 65 12.93 -9.04 3.52
C LYS A 65 13.44 -10.45 3.81
N ASN A 66 13.08 -11.39 2.95
CA ASN A 66 13.46 -12.79 3.03
C ASN A 66 13.91 -13.32 1.67
N PHE A 67 14.60 -14.47 1.70
CA PHE A 67 14.97 -15.19 0.49
C PHE A 67 13.95 -16.31 0.25
N TYR A 68 13.10 -16.12 -0.76
CA TYR A 68 12.10 -17.11 -1.16
C TYR A 68 12.66 -17.97 -2.29
N ASP A 69 12.99 -19.24 -2.00
CA ASP A 69 13.28 -20.26 -3.01
C ASP A 69 12.04 -21.14 -3.17
N ARG A 70 11.65 -21.45 -4.41
CA ARG A 70 10.55 -22.37 -4.77
C ARG A 70 9.36 -22.29 -3.81
N TYR A 71 8.59 -21.21 -3.93
CA TYR A 71 7.40 -20.96 -3.12
C TYR A 71 6.11 -21.16 -3.93
N ASP A 72 5.02 -21.43 -3.22
CA ASP A 72 3.67 -21.32 -3.74
C ASP A 72 3.22 -19.86 -3.59
N TYR A 73 2.91 -19.19 -4.71
CA TYR A 73 2.51 -17.79 -4.72
C TYR A 73 1.24 -17.55 -3.91
N GLU A 74 0.24 -18.42 -4.00
CA GLU A 74 -1.05 -18.22 -3.32
C GLU A 74 -0.90 -18.36 -1.81
N VAL A 75 -0.08 -19.33 -1.37
CA VAL A 75 0.26 -19.50 0.05
C VAL A 75 1.03 -18.28 0.54
N LEU A 76 2.08 -17.86 -0.19
CA LEU A 76 2.90 -16.72 0.20
C LEU A 76 2.09 -15.43 0.25
N ALA A 77 1.24 -15.18 -0.75
CA ALA A 77 0.36 -14.02 -0.79
C ALA A 77 -0.58 -14.00 0.40
N LYS A 78 -1.21 -15.13 0.73
CA LYS A 78 -2.11 -15.25 1.88
C LYS A 78 -1.41 -15.03 3.21
N GLU A 79 -0.21 -15.60 3.39
CA GLU A 79 0.60 -15.41 4.61
C GLU A 79 1.01 -13.95 4.83
N ASN A 80 1.20 -13.19 3.74
CA ASN A 80 1.65 -11.80 3.78
C ASN A 80 0.52 -10.79 3.54
N HIS A 81 -0.75 -11.21 3.63
CA HIS A 81 -1.91 -10.32 3.48
C HIS A 81 -1.97 -9.60 2.11
N LEU A 82 -1.61 -10.31 1.05
CA LEU A 82 -1.56 -9.79 -0.32
C LEU A 82 -2.76 -10.21 -1.19
N THR A 83 -3.76 -10.90 -0.62
CA THR A 83 -5.01 -11.16 -1.34
C THR A 83 -5.91 -9.93 -1.34
N ALA A 84 -6.79 -9.81 -2.34
CA ALA A 84 -7.70 -8.69 -2.45
C ALA A 84 -8.61 -8.56 -1.22
N GLU A 85 -9.06 -9.68 -0.67
CA GLU A 85 -9.90 -9.75 0.52
C GLU A 85 -9.16 -9.27 1.76
N GLN A 86 -7.92 -9.74 2.00
CA GLN A 86 -7.12 -9.32 3.15
C GLN A 86 -6.76 -7.84 3.08
N ILE A 87 -6.35 -7.34 1.91
CA ILE A 87 -6.07 -5.92 1.69
C ILE A 87 -7.32 -5.08 1.97
N ALA A 88 -8.49 -5.51 1.48
CA ALA A 88 -9.74 -4.79 1.72
C ALA A 88 -10.11 -4.78 3.21
N GLU A 89 -9.95 -5.91 3.90
CA GLU A 89 -10.17 -6.05 5.35
C GLU A 89 -9.24 -5.13 6.15
N ASP A 90 -7.93 -5.17 5.89
CA ASP A 90 -6.92 -4.36 6.59
C ASP A 90 -7.18 -2.86 6.40
N VAL A 91 -7.56 -2.45 5.18
CA VAL A 91 -7.96 -1.06 4.87
C VAL A 91 -9.23 -0.65 5.62
N LEU A 92 -10.25 -1.51 5.70
CA LEU A 92 -11.49 -1.21 6.40
C LEU A 92 -11.30 -1.12 7.91
N ASN A 93 -10.59 -2.10 8.49
CA ASN A 93 -10.21 -2.13 9.91
C ASN A 93 -9.45 -0.87 10.31
N THR A 94 -8.47 -0.45 9.49
CA THR A 94 -7.69 0.78 9.73
C THR A 94 -8.55 2.05 9.67
N LEU A 95 -9.62 2.04 8.89
CA LEU A 95 -10.60 3.13 8.81
C LEU A 95 -11.72 3.02 9.86
N GLY A 96 -11.71 2.01 10.73
CA GLY A 96 -12.72 1.77 11.76
C GLY A 96 -14.10 1.45 11.18
N LYS A 97 -14.15 0.67 10.10
CA LYS A 97 -15.37 0.30 9.38
C LYS A 97 -15.58 -1.20 9.34
#